data_AF-A0AAU0RG19-F1
#
_entry.id   AF-A0AAU0RG19-F1
#
_cell.length_a   1.000
_cell.length_b   1.000
_cell.length_c   1.000
_cell.angle_alpha   90.00
_cell.angle_beta   90.00
_cell.angle_gamma   90.00
#
_symmetry.space_group_name_H-M   'P 1'
#
loop_
_entity.id
_entity.type
_entity.pdbx_description
1 polymer ?
#
loop_
_entity_poly.entity_id
_entity_poly.type
_entity_poly.pdbx_seq_one_letter_code
_entity_poly.pdbx_strand_id
1 'polypeptide(L)'
;MSNNLVINQVIPHLTGLMFTAPDKFFAQTKAVAATMSPQTLPLLRSHLHSDLPVPDGVDQSQLGLTGWLSACQYTIFEVIYHIGTPAVPMLKEIAFGEYGWIQANALDLLTRFYMDGKLGAEIIDEIDSNLGDMRYESHLYYAQHLIALRRKDQRYETQVIQRIKNPHLHDAIKEIMNER
;
A
#
# COMPACT_ATOMS: atom_id res chain seq x y z
N MET A 1 25.21 5.36 12.34
CA MET A 1 24.69 4.11 11.76
C MET A 1 24.19 4.41 10.36
N SER A 2 24.40 3.55 9.37
CA SER A 2 23.87 3.79 8.03
C SER A 2 22.34 3.68 8.07
N ASN A 3 21.64 4.53 7.31
CA ASN A 3 20.17 4.50 7.24
C ASN A 3 19.64 3.12 6.78
N ASN A 4 20.45 2.34 6.03
CA ASN A 4 20.17 0.96 5.65
C ASN A 4 20.04 0.01 6.86
N LEU A 5 20.95 0.12 7.84
CA LEU A 5 20.92 -0.75 9.02
C LEU A 5 19.65 -0.50 9.85
N VAL A 6 19.17 0.74 9.87
CA VAL A 6 17.95 1.12 10.59
C VAL A 6 16.71 0.54 9.90
N ILE A 7 16.59 0.65 8.57
CA ILE A 7 15.45 0.09 7.83
C ILE A 7 15.39 -1.44 7.94
N ASN A 8 16.54 -2.11 7.87
CA ASN A 8 16.64 -3.57 8.01
C ASN A 8 16.28 -4.09 9.41
N GLN A 9 16.13 -3.22 10.40
CA GLN A 9 15.66 -3.59 11.74
C GLN A 9 14.23 -3.10 11.99
N VAL A 10 13.94 -1.87 11.59
CA VAL A 10 12.66 -1.21 11.84
C VAL A 10 11.53 -1.81 11.02
N ILE A 11 11.73 -2.06 9.72
CA ILE A 11 10.66 -2.62 8.88
C ILE A 11 10.28 -4.04 9.31
N PRO A 12 11.22 -4.98 9.55
CA PRO A 12 10.87 -6.28 10.13
C PRO A 12 10.11 -6.19 11.44
N HIS A 13 10.56 -5.34 12.36
CA HIS A 13 9.90 -5.17 13.64
C HIS A 13 8.46 -4.69 13.48
N LEU A 14 8.25 -3.63 12.68
CA LEU A 14 6.91 -3.11 12.39
C LEU A 14 6.04 -4.16 11.69
N THR A 15 6.59 -4.90 10.73
CA THR A 15 5.88 -5.96 10.01
C THR A 15 5.45 -7.07 10.99
N GLY A 16 6.32 -7.47 11.92
CA GLY A 16 6.02 -8.45 12.94
C GLY A 16 4.85 -8.06 13.85
N LEU A 17 4.61 -6.76 14.07
CA LEU A 17 3.45 -6.28 14.83
C LEU A 17 2.12 -6.65 14.16
N MET A 18 2.06 -6.78 12.83
CA MET A 18 0.83 -7.20 12.15
C MET A 18 0.34 -8.59 12.61
N PHE A 19 1.27 -9.45 13.04
CA PHE A 19 1.00 -10.82 13.45
C PHE A 19 0.96 -11.00 14.97
N THR A 20 1.70 -10.17 15.71
CA THR A 20 1.90 -10.34 17.16
C THR A 20 1.15 -9.31 18.01
N ALA A 21 0.90 -8.11 17.48
CA ALA A 21 0.22 -7.01 18.17
C ALA A 21 -0.44 -6.05 17.16
N PRO A 22 -1.45 -6.51 16.40
CA PRO A 22 -2.02 -5.75 15.28
C PRO A 22 -2.67 -4.43 15.69
N ASP A 23 -3.11 -4.32 16.95
CA ASP A 23 -3.63 -3.08 17.55
C ASP A 23 -2.57 -1.97 17.64
N LYS A 24 -1.28 -2.33 17.68
CA LYS A 24 -0.17 -1.37 17.77
C LYS A 24 0.40 -0.96 16.42
N PHE A 25 0.15 -1.75 15.37
CA PHE A 25 0.79 -1.60 14.06
C PHE A 25 0.71 -0.15 13.52
N PHE A 26 -0.51 0.38 13.34
CA PHE A 26 -0.72 1.71 12.75
C PHE A 26 -0.14 2.84 13.61
N ALA A 27 -0.19 2.72 14.94
CA ALA A 27 0.38 3.74 15.82
C ALA A 27 1.92 3.76 15.74
N GLN A 28 2.54 2.58 15.65
CA GLN A 28 3.99 2.44 15.57
C GLN A 28 4.55 2.83 14.20
N THR A 29 3.88 2.47 13.09
CA THR A 29 4.29 2.92 11.74
C THR A 29 4.26 4.45 11.65
N LYS A 30 3.22 5.09 12.18
CA LYS A 30 3.11 6.55 12.25
C LYS A 30 4.24 7.18 13.09
N ALA A 31 4.52 6.63 14.27
CA ALA A 31 5.57 7.14 15.15
C ALA A 31 6.95 7.06 14.49
N VAL A 32 7.25 5.93 13.84
CA VAL A 32 8.49 5.74 13.08
C VAL A 32 8.59 6.73 11.93
N ALA A 33 7.53 6.85 11.11
CA ALA A 33 7.52 7.78 9.98
C ALA A 33 7.74 9.24 10.40
N ALA A 34 7.26 9.65 11.58
CA ALA A 34 7.49 10.99 12.11
C ALA A 34 8.96 11.31 12.42
N THR A 35 9.81 10.28 12.57
CA THR A 35 11.27 10.44 12.72
C THR A 35 12.02 10.39 11.39
N MET A 36 11.34 10.06 10.29
CA MET A 36 11.92 9.95 8.97
C MET A 36 11.75 11.24 8.17
N SER A 37 12.76 11.55 7.38
CA SER A 37 12.72 12.67 6.44
C SER A 37 12.34 12.16 5.03
N PRO A 38 11.72 12.97 4.15
CA PRO A 38 11.42 12.58 2.78
C PRO A 38 12.63 12.05 1.97
N GLN A 39 13.86 12.41 2.32
CA GLN A 39 15.07 11.87 1.70
C GLN A 39 15.26 10.36 1.97
N THR A 40 14.45 9.75 2.84
CA THR A 40 14.44 8.31 3.12
C THR A 40 13.62 7.53 2.08
N LEU A 41 12.77 8.20 1.29
CA LEU A 41 11.88 7.56 0.31
C LEU A 41 12.62 6.66 -0.70
N PRO A 42 13.77 7.06 -1.31
CA PRO A 42 14.51 6.18 -2.21
C PRO A 42 14.99 4.90 -1.53
N LEU A 43 15.34 5.00 -0.24
CA LEU A 43 15.78 3.87 0.56
C LEU A 43 14.63 2.93 0.90
N LEU A 44 13.46 3.46 1.26
CA LEU A 44 12.26 2.66 1.47
C LEU A 44 11.86 1.93 0.17
N ARG A 45 11.93 2.62 -0.97
CA ARG A 45 11.65 2.03 -2.29
C ARG A 45 12.58 0.86 -2.61
N SER A 46 13.89 0.99 -2.33
CA SER A 46 14.84 -0.10 -2.62
C SER A 46 14.56 -1.38 -1.80
N HIS A 47 13.80 -1.27 -0.70
CA HIS A 47 13.44 -2.41 0.15
C HIS A 47 12.11 -3.07 -0.21
N LEU A 48 11.35 -2.55 -1.17
CA LEU A 48 10.06 -3.13 -1.58
C LEU A 48 10.19 -4.54 -2.17
N HIS A 49 11.38 -4.94 -2.62
CA HIS A 49 11.67 -6.28 -3.13
C HIS A 49 12.79 -6.98 -2.35
N SER A 50 13.16 -6.47 -1.18
CA SER A 50 14.23 -7.04 -0.36
C SER A 50 13.73 -8.19 0.50
N ASP A 51 14.56 -9.22 0.64
CA ASP A 51 14.34 -10.31 1.58
C ASP A 51 14.75 -9.85 2.98
N LEU A 52 13.78 -9.35 3.72
CA LEU A 52 13.97 -8.81 5.06
C LEU A 52 13.87 -9.93 6.10
N PRO A 53 14.69 -9.89 7.18
CA PRO A 53 14.67 -10.95 8.18
C PRO A 53 13.32 -11.01 8.89
N VAL A 54 12.87 -12.22 9.22
CA VAL A 54 11.66 -12.42 10.02
C VAL A 54 12.03 -12.36 11.51
N PRO A 55 11.38 -11.51 12.32
CA PRO A 55 11.64 -11.43 13.75
C PRO A 55 11.22 -12.71 14.51
N ASP A 56 11.87 -12.93 15.65
CA ASP A 56 11.46 -13.96 16.61
C ASP A 56 10.00 -13.75 17.04
N GLY A 57 9.20 -14.83 17.02
CA GLY A 57 7.78 -14.81 17.38
C GLY A 57 6.80 -14.71 16.21
N VAL A 58 7.28 -14.54 14.97
CA VAL A 58 6.46 -14.69 13.77
C VAL A 58 6.58 -16.11 13.23
N ASP A 59 5.47 -16.85 13.18
CA ASP A 59 5.43 -18.19 12.60
C ASP A 59 5.41 -18.13 11.07
N GLN A 60 6.58 -18.28 10.44
CA GLN A 60 6.72 -18.26 8.97
C GLN A 60 5.89 -19.34 8.28
N SER A 61 5.63 -20.46 8.93
CA SER A 61 4.90 -21.57 8.30
C SER A 61 3.45 -21.21 7.95
N GLN A 62 2.89 -20.20 8.62
CA GLN A 62 1.53 -19.71 8.40
C GLN A 62 1.41 -18.63 7.32
N LEU A 63 2.54 -18.07 6.87
CA LEU A 63 2.56 -16.94 5.93
C LEU A 63 2.60 -17.38 4.45
N GLY A 64 2.92 -18.66 4.20
CA GLY A 64 3.17 -19.14 2.84
C GLY A 64 4.45 -18.54 2.22
N LEU A 65 4.72 -18.88 0.96
CA LEU A 65 6.00 -18.56 0.30
C LEU A 65 6.28 -17.06 0.15
N THR A 66 5.25 -16.23 0.01
CA THR A 66 5.39 -14.79 -0.27
C THR A 66 4.78 -13.90 0.80
N GLY A 67 4.11 -14.45 1.82
CA GLY A 67 3.34 -13.65 2.77
C GLY A 67 4.19 -12.69 3.59
N TRP A 68 5.42 -13.07 3.93
CA TRP A 68 6.33 -12.17 4.63
C TRP A 68 6.75 -10.98 3.76
N LEU A 69 7.13 -11.22 2.51
CA LEU A 69 7.48 -10.15 1.57
C LEU A 69 6.31 -9.18 1.36
N SER A 70 5.10 -9.70 1.16
CA SER A 70 3.90 -8.87 1.01
C SER A 70 3.59 -8.05 2.27
N ALA A 71 3.80 -8.61 3.46
CA ALA A 71 3.64 -7.89 4.73
C ALA A 71 4.69 -6.79 4.90
N CYS A 72 5.94 -7.04 4.51
CA CYS A 72 6.99 -6.03 4.49
C CYS A 72 6.68 -4.90 3.50
N GLN A 73 6.23 -5.24 2.29
CA GLN A 73 5.79 -4.26 1.29
C GLN A 73 4.68 -3.38 1.86
N TYR A 74 3.63 -4.00 2.42
CA TYR A 74 2.53 -3.27 3.07
C TYR A 74 3.03 -2.33 4.18
N THR A 75 3.94 -2.81 5.03
CA THR A 75 4.54 -2.02 6.10
C THR A 75 5.33 -0.84 5.58
N ILE A 76 6.14 -1.03 4.52
CA ILE A 76 6.89 0.05 3.86
C ILE A 76 5.92 1.09 3.30
N PHE A 77 4.85 0.67 2.63
CA PHE A 77 3.82 1.59 2.14
C PHE A 77 3.13 2.34 3.28
N GLU A 78 2.81 1.71 4.40
CA GLU A 78 2.20 2.42 5.54
C GLU A 78 3.15 3.49 6.13
N VAL A 79 4.45 3.20 6.19
CA VAL A 79 5.47 4.21 6.57
C VAL A 79 5.52 5.35 5.54
N ILE A 80 5.54 5.04 4.24
CA ILE A 80 5.53 6.03 3.15
C ILE A 80 4.29 6.93 3.24
N TYR A 81 3.11 6.37 3.51
CA TYR A 81 1.87 7.12 3.68
C TYR A 81 1.99 8.16 4.80
N HIS A 82 2.63 7.79 5.91
CA HIS A 82 2.85 8.70 7.04
C HIS A 82 3.96 9.73 6.82
N ILE A 83 4.93 9.48 5.93
CA ILE A 83 5.87 10.52 5.45
C ILE A 83 5.10 11.61 4.68
N GLY A 84 4.02 11.24 3.99
CA GLY A 84 3.06 12.17 3.40
C GLY A 84 3.28 12.48 1.92
N THR A 85 2.76 13.64 1.48
CA THR A 85 2.69 14.01 0.06
C THR A 85 4.03 14.12 -0.69
N PRO A 86 5.21 14.32 -0.06
CA PRO A 86 6.48 14.20 -0.77
C PRO A 86 6.70 12.83 -1.44
N ALA A 87 5.98 11.78 -1.03
CA ALA A 87 6.03 10.46 -1.65
C ALA A 87 5.28 10.36 -2.99
N VAL A 88 4.39 11.30 -3.31
CA VAL A 88 3.45 11.19 -4.44
C VAL A 88 4.15 10.96 -5.79
N PRO A 89 5.25 11.65 -6.16
CA PRO A 89 5.94 11.37 -7.42
C PRO A 89 6.40 9.91 -7.53
N MET A 90 7.01 9.38 -6.46
CA MET A 90 7.44 7.98 -6.40
C MET A 90 6.25 7.01 -6.45
N LEU A 91 5.14 7.34 -5.79
CA LEU A 91 3.94 6.50 -5.84
C LEU A 91 3.34 6.44 -7.24
N LYS A 92 3.34 7.56 -7.98
CA LYS A 92 2.90 7.58 -9.38
C LYS A 92 3.80 6.75 -10.28
N GLU A 93 5.12 6.84 -10.11
CA GLU A 93 6.07 6.00 -10.83
C GLU A 93 5.84 4.51 -10.59
N ILE A 94 5.49 4.13 -9.35
CA ILE A 94 5.17 2.73 -9.02
C ILE A 94 3.80 2.34 -9.58
N ALA A 95 2.78 3.17 -9.37
CA ALA A 95 1.41 2.87 -9.75
C ALA A 95 1.23 2.76 -11.27
N PHE A 96 1.84 3.67 -12.03
CA PHE A 96 1.66 3.81 -13.48
C PHE A 96 2.86 3.34 -14.30
N GLY A 97 3.90 2.82 -13.64
CA GLY A 97 5.07 2.26 -14.29
C GLY A 97 4.83 0.84 -14.82
N GLU A 98 5.93 0.13 -15.11
CA GLU A 98 5.88 -1.26 -15.52
C GLU A 98 5.17 -2.14 -14.48
N TYR A 99 4.51 -3.20 -14.97
CA TYR A 99 3.77 -4.12 -14.14
C TYR A 99 4.62 -4.67 -12.98
N GLY A 100 4.09 -4.56 -11.77
CA GLY A 100 4.68 -5.11 -10.56
C GLY A 100 3.63 -5.33 -9.48
N TRP A 101 3.85 -6.31 -8.61
CA TRP A 101 2.89 -6.70 -7.55
C TRP A 101 2.58 -5.59 -6.53
N ILE A 102 3.34 -4.49 -6.56
CA ILE A 102 3.19 -3.33 -5.68
C ILE A 102 2.38 -2.17 -6.29
N GLN A 103 1.93 -2.28 -7.55
CA GLN A 103 1.12 -1.23 -8.21
C GLN A 103 -0.15 -0.92 -7.40
N ALA A 104 -0.86 -1.96 -6.94
CA ALA A 104 -2.09 -1.81 -6.17
C ALA A 104 -1.87 -1.10 -4.82
N ASN A 105 -0.74 -1.34 -4.14
CA ASN A 105 -0.40 -0.63 -2.91
C ASN A 105 -0.16 0.87 -3.16
N ALA A 106 0.48 1.22 -4.28
CA ALA A 106 0.69 2.62 -4.63
C ALA A 106 -0.65 3.31 -4.99
N LEU A 107 -1.53 2.64 -5.72
CA LEU A 107 -2.89 3.11 -6.01
C LEU A 107 -3.71 3.33 -4.72
N ASP A 108 -3.62 2.40 -3.75
CA ASP A 108 -4.24 2.55 -2.43
C ASP A 108 -3.79 3.85 -1.75
N LEU A 109 -2.48 4.12 -1.68
CA LEU A 109 -1.96 5.32 -1.04
C LEU A 109 -2.40 6.61 -1.73
N LEU A 110 -2.37 6.65 -3.07
CA LEU A 110 -2.85 7.81 -3.83
C LEU A 110 -4.34 8.07 -3.54
N THR A 111 -5.13 7.00 -3.44
CA THR A 111 -6.54 7.07 -3.06
C THR A 111 -6.73 7.58 -1.63
N ARG A 112 -5.96 7.08 -0.68
CA ARG A 112 -6.01 7.52 0.72
C ARG A 112 -5.62 8.99 0.87
N PHE A 113 -4.61 9.45 0.13
CA PHE A 113 -4.24 10.87 0.12
C PHE A 113 -5.33 11.76 -0.47
N TYR A 114 -6.03 11.31 -1.52
CA TYR A 114 -7.22 12.00 -2.01
C TYR A 114 -8.32 12.08 -0.94
N MET A 115 -8.63 10.94 -0.29
CA MET A 115 -9.67 10.86 0.74
C MET A 115 -9.35 11.67 2.00
N ASP A 116 -8.07 11.90 2.30
CA ASP A 116 -7.60 12.80 3.35
C ASP A 116 -7.62 14.29 2.94
N GLY A 117 -7.96 14.61 1.70
CA GLY A 117 -7.93 15.98 1.16
C GLY A 117 -6.52 16.51 0.89
N LYS A 118 -5.52 15.63 0.78
CA LYS A 118 -4.12 16.00 0.50
C LYS A 118 -3.79 16.05 -1.00
N LEU A 119 -4.62 15.40 -1.82
CA LEU A 119 -4.56 15.44 -3.28
C LEU A 119 -5.91 15.91 -3.82
N GLY A 120 -5.89 16.63 -4.94
CA GLY A 120 -7.10 17.03 -5.64
C GLY A 120 -7.74 15.87 -6.38
N ALA A 121 -8.92 16.12 -6.92
CA ALA A 121 -9.73 15.13 -7.62
C ALA A 121 -9.08 14.56 -8.89
N GLU A 122 -8.14 15.29 -9.48
CA GLU A 122 -7.38 14.90 -10.66
C GLU A 122 -6.63 13.58 -10.48
N ILE A 123 -6.25 13.19 -9.26
CA ILE A 123 -5.56 11.92 -9.03
C ILE A 123 -6.47 10.72 -9.30
N ILE A 124 -7.77 10.82 -9.04
CA ILE A 124 -8.72 9.73 -9.33
C ILE A 124 -8.93 9.61 -10.84
N ASP A 125 -8.99 10.75 -11.53
CA ASP A 125 -9.12 10.77 -12.99
C ASP A 125 -7.86 10.19 -13.67
N GLU A 126 -6.68 10.45 -13.12
CA GLU A 126 -5.42 9.87 -13.59
C GLU A 126 -5.30 8.37 -13.28
N ILE A 127 -5.77 7.92 -12.11
CA ILE A 127 -5.88 6.48 -11.82
C ILE A 127 -6.77 5.80 -12.87
N ASP A 128 -7.97 6.34 -13.12
CA ASP A 128 -8.93 5.78 -14.08
C ASP A 128 -8.33 5.67 -15.49
N SER A 129 -7.62 6.71 -15.94
CA SER A 129 -6.99 6.69 -17.26
C SER A 129 -5.87 5.67 -17.43
N ASN A 130 -5.18 5.29 -16.34
CA ASN A 130 -4.07 4.34 -16.38
C ASN A 130 -4.51 2.89 -16.12
N LEU A 131 -5.67 2.66 -15.50
CA LEU A 131 -6.15 1.30 -15.22
C LEU A 131 -6.33 0.47 -16.49
N GLY A 132 -6.67 1.09 -17.62
CA GLY A 132 -6.86 0.40 -18.90
C GLY A 132 -5.63 -0.37 -19.40
N ASP A 133 -4.43 0.08 -19.05
CA ASP A 133 -3.16 -0.53 -19.46
C ASP A 133 -2.64 -1.55 -18.43
N MET A 134 -3.30 -1.65 -17.26
CA MET A 134 -2.88 -2.56 -16.20
C MET A 134 -3.39 -3.98 -16.43
N ARG A 135 -2.66 -4.96 -15.92
CA ARG A 135 -3.14 -6.35 -15.91
C ARG A 135 -4.33 -6.51 -14.97
N TYR A 136 -5.16 -7.52 -15.24
CA TYR A 136 -6.36 -7.78 -14.44
C TYR A 136 -6.03 -8.07 -12.96
N GLU A 137 -4.90 -8.70 -12.68
CA GLU A 137 -4.44 -8.96 -11.30
C GLU A 137 -4.26 -7.67 -10.50
N SER A 138 -3.75 -6.59 -11.12
CA SER A 138 -3.65 -5.28 -10.47
C SER A 138 -5.03 -4.72 -10.09
N HIS A 139 -6.05 -4.99 -10.91
CA HIS A 139 -7.44 -4.61 -10.62
C HIS A 139 -7.98 -5.40 -9.43
N LEU A 140 -7.73 -6.71 -9.36
CA LEU A 140 -8.12 -7.54 -8.22
C LEU A 140 -7.50 -7.03 -6.91
N TYR A 141 -6.19 -6.81 -6.89
CA TYR A 141 -5.53 -6.30 -5.67
C TYR A 141 -6.01 -4.90 -5.28
N TYR A 142 -6.19 -3.99 -6.24
CA TYR A 142 -6.70 -2.66 -5.94
C TYR A 142 -8.16 -2.69 -5.46
N ALA A 143 -9.01 -3.54 -6.07
CA ALA A 143 -10.37 -3.77 -5.63
C ALA A 143 -10.43 -4.30 -4.18
N GLN A 144 -9.53 -5.22 -3.79
CA GLN A 144 -9.44 -5.70 -2.40
C GLN A 144 -9.19 -4.53 -1.43
N HIS A 145 -8.27 -3.62 -1.76
CA HIS A 145 -8.00 -2.43 -0.96
C HIS A 145 -9.23 -1.53 -0.87
N LEU A 146 -9.85 -1.18 -2.00
CA LEU A 146 -11.04 -0.32 -2.03
C LEU A 146 -12.22 -0.90 -1.25
N ILE A 147 -12.47 -2.20 -1.34
CA ILE A 147 -13.52 -2.88 -0.56
C ILE A 147 -13.21 -2.77 0.94
N ALA A 148 -11.96 -2.99 1.35
CA ALA A 148 -11.55 -2.89 2.74
C ALA A 148 -11.67 -1.45 3.27
N LEU A 149 -11.29 -0.45 2.48
CA LEU A 149 -11.42 0.97 2.82
C LEU A 149 -12.89 1.39 2.92
N ARG A 150 -13.72 1.00 1.95
CA ARG A 150 -15.18 1.27 1.97
C ARG A 150 -15.85 0.73 3.22
N ARG A 151 -15.46 -0.46 3.70
CA ARG A 151 -15.99 -1.02 4.95
C ARG A 151 -15.70 -0.14 6.17
N LYS A 152 -14.56 0.57 6.17
CA LYS A 152 -14.16 1.50 7.24
C LYS A 152 -14.74 2.90 7.05
N ASP A 153 -14.85 3.35 5.81
CA ASP A 153 -15.35 4.67 5.44
C ASP A 153 -16.19 4.58 4.16
N GLN A 154 -17.51 4.69 4.30
CA GLN A 154 -18.45 4.56 3.20
C GLN A 154 -18.28 5.64 2.11
N ARG A 155 -17.59 6.75 2.40
CA ARG A 155 -17.32 7.81 1.40
C ARG A 155 -16.48 7.30 0.22
N TYR A 156 -15.69 6.24 0.39
CA TYR A 156 -14.94 5.61 -0.71
C TYR A 156 -15.86 5.10 -1.83
N GLU A 157 -17.09 4.71 -1.51
CA GLU A 157 -18.06 4.27 -2.53
C GLU A 157 -18.33 5.38 -3.54
N THR A 158 -18.72 6.56 -3.07
CA THR A 158 -19.14 7.67 -3.94
C THR A 158 -17.99 8.54 -4.44
N GLN A 159 -16.93 8.71 -3.63
CA GLN A 159 -15.82 9.60 -3.99
C GLN A 159 -14.74 8.93 -4.84
N VAL A 160 -14.63 7.60 -4.77
CA VAL A 160 -13.59 6.85 -5.48
C VAL A 160 -14.20 5.80 -6.40
N ILE A 161 -14.86 4.78 -5.84
CA ILE A 161 -15.27 3.58 -6.58
C ILE A 161 -16.22 3.94 -7.73
N GLN A 162 -17.27 4.72 -7.47
CA GLN A 162 -18.24 5.13 -8.49
C GLN A 162 -17.67 6.18 -9.47
N ARG A 163 -16.58 6.87 -9.10
CA ARG A 163 -15.94 7.87 -9.96
C ARG A 163 -15.05 7.24 -11.01
N ILE A 164 -14.34 6.16 -10.66
CA ILE A 164 -13.53 5.37 -11.59
C ILE A 164 -14.48 4.67 -12.57
N LYS A 165 -14.27 4.83 -13.88
CA LYS A 165 -15.14 4.29 -14.93
C LYS A 165 -14.60 2.99 -15.53
N ASN A 166 -13.35 2.64 -15.25
CA ASN A 166 -12.70 1.45 -15.77
C ASN A 166 -13.54 0.17 -15.46
N PRO A 167 -14.02 -0.55 -16.49
CA PRO A 167 -14.92 -1.68 -16.31
C PRO A 167 -14.22 -2.88 -15.64
N HIS A 168 -12.92 -3.09 -15.90
CA HIS A 168 -12.16 -4.19 -15.30
C HIS A 168 -12.04 -4.04 -13.79
N LEU A 169 -11.93 -2.81 -13.26
CA LEU A 169 -11.96 -2.58 -11.82
C LEU A 169 -13.32 -2.93 -11.23
N HIS A 170 -14.41 -2.53 -11.89
CA HIS A 170 -15.77 -2.85 -11.44
C HIS A 170 -16.04 -4.35 -11.46
N ASP A 171 -15.54 -5.06 -12.47
CA ASP A 171 -15.66 -6.50 -12.56
C ASP A 171 -14.84 -7.19 -11.45
N ALA A 172 -13.61 -6.74 -11.18
CA ALA A 172 -12.80 -7.21 -10.07
C ALA A 172 -13.49 -7.00 -8.71
N ILE A 173 -14.12 -5.84 -8.49
CA ILE A 173 -14.90 -5.57 -7.27
C ILE A 173 -16.07 -6.54 -7.13
N LYS A 174 -16.84 -6.76 -8.21
CA LYS A 174 -17.97 -7.71 -8.20
C LYS A 174 -17.50 -9.13 -7.93
N GLU A 175 -16.43 -9.57 -8.58
CA GLU A 175 -15.84 -10.90 -8.39
C GLU A 175 -15.52 -11.14 -6.90
N ILE A 176 -14.73 -10.25 -6.28
CA ILE A 176 -14.34 -10.36 -4.87
C ILE A 176 -15.54 -10.29 -3.92
N MET A 177 -16.58 -9.54 -4.27
CA MET A 177 -17.78 -9.42 -3.44
C MET A 177 -18.72 -10.62 -3.55
N ASN A 178 -18.77 -11.28 -4.71
CA ASN A 178 -19.63 -12.45 -4.94
C ASN A 178 -19.01 -13.77 -4.45
N GLU A 179 -17.69 -13.81 -4.29
CA GLU A 179 -16.96 -14.96 -3.73
C GLU A 179 -16.97 -15.04 -2.19
N ARG A 180 -17.69 -14.14 -1.51
CA ARG A 180 -17.80 -14.09 -0.03
C ARG A 180 -19.23 -14.29 0.44
#